data_AF-A0A178V5G0-F1
#
_entry.id   AF-A0A178V5G0-F1
#
_cell.length_a   1.000
_cell.length_b   1.000
_cell.length_c   1.000
_cell.angle_alpha   90.00
_cell.angle_beta   90.00
_cell.angle_gamma   90.00
#
_symmetry.space_group_name_H-M   'P 1'
#
loop_
_entity.id
_entity.type
_entity.pdbx_description
1 polymer ?
#
loop_
_entity_poly.entity_id
_entity_poly.type
_entity_poly.pdbx_seq_one_letter_code
_entity_poly.pdbx_strand_id
1 'polypeptide(L)'
;MDNKTSLWKIRKILTEKSDGWLDFDNNNDIENHILRSLGESIISRVKKDSIKIKIDDYDTGSQHEVTFGYNHESDTYYIGSLWRLKELAAGDEIGLFYDPISKNLCFSVLKQAKSCLIKK
;
A
#
# COMPACT_ATOMS: atom_id res chain seq x y z
N MET A 1 11.15 9.42 -21.98
CA MET A 1 10.59 9.84 -20.67
C MET A 1 9.50 8.85 -20.35
N ASP A 2 9.90 7.72 -19.78
CA ASP A 2 9.01 6.58 -19.62
C ASP A 2 7.97 6.88 -18.54
N ASN A 3 6.74 6.53 -18.90
CA ASN A 3 5.53 6.85 -18.19
C ASN A 3 5.56 6.31 -16.75
N LYS A 4 5.99 7.13 -15.77
CA LYS A 4 6.02 6.77 -14.33
C LYS A 4 4.68 6.26 -13.78
N THR A 5 3.57 6.40 -14.51
CA THR A 5 2.28 5.82 -14.12
C THR A 5 2.20 4.31 -14.29
N SER A 6 3.10 3.66 -15.05
CA SER A 6 3.04 2.21 -15.30
C SER A 6 3.57 1.35 -14.15
N LEU A 7 4.32 1.93 -13.22
CA LEU A 7 4.96 1.21 -12.11
C LEU A 7 3.98 0.95 -10.95
N TRP A 8 3.19 1.95 -10.58
CA TRP A 8 2.23 1.89 -9.47
C TRP A 8 1.02 1.04 -9.84
N LYS A 9 1.12 -0.28 -9.64
CA LYS A 9 0.08 -1.25 -10.02
C LYS A 9 -1.18 -1.13 -9.18
N ILE A 10 -1.04 -0.68 -7.94
CA ILE A 10 -2.15 -0.41 -7.04
C ILE A 10 -2.11 1.08 -6.72
N ARG A 11 -3.23 1.75 -6.90
CA ARG A 11 -3.39 3.19 -6.64
C ARG A 11 -4.64 3.38 -5.80
N LYS A 12 -4.54 4.20 -4.75
CA LYS A 12 -5.67 4.45 -3.86
C LYS A 12 -5.71 5.91 -3.45
N ILE A 13 -6.90 6.50 -3.55
CA ILE A 13 -7.20 7.82 -2.97
C ILE A 13 -7.62 7.58 -1.52
N LEU A 14 -6.94 8.22 -0.58
CA LEU A 14 -7.30 8.15 0.82
C LEU A 14 -8.59 8.94 1.04
N THR A 15 -9.63 8.28 1.53
CA THR A 15 -10.94 8.90 1.78
C THR A 15 -11.00 9.64 3.10
N GLU A 16 -10.21 9.19 4.06
CA GLU A 16 -10.10 9.75 5.39
C GLU A 16 -8.67 9.60 5.91
N LYS A 17 -8.37 10.31 7.00
CA LYS A 17 -7.10 10.16 7.69
C LYS A 17 -7.05 8.77 8.33
N SER A 18 -6.05 7.98 7.97
CA SER A 18 -5.86 6.64 8.52
C SER A 18 -4.82 6.63 9.62
N ASP A 19 -5.04 5.81 10.65
CA ASP A 19 -4.12 5.64 11.77
C ASP A 19 -3.00 4.61 11.49
N GLY A 20 -2.64 4.45 10.21
CA GLY A 20 -1.63 3.50 9.74
C GLY A 20 -2.20 2.18 9.22
N TRP A 21 -3.49 2.16 8.88
CA TRP A 21 -4.20 1.00 8.34
C TRP A 21 -4.71 1.26 6.92
N LEU A 22 -4.47 0.33 6.00
CA LEU A 22 -4.88 0.42 4.60
C LEU A 22 -5.62 -0.83 4.17
N ASP A 23 -6.95 -0.73 4.03
CA ASP A 23 -7.73 -1.77 3.38
C ASP A 23 -7.76 -1.57 1.86
N PHE A 24 -7.68 -2.68 1.13
CA PHE A 24 -7.77 -2.66 -0.32
C PHE A 24 -9.20 -2.84 -0.81
N ASP A 25 -9.59 -2.06 -1.82
CA ASP A 25 -10.95 -2.11 -2.39
C ASP A 25 -11.14 -3.31 -3.32
N ASN A 26 -10.03 -3.91 -3.79
CA ASN A 26 -10.04 -4.98 -4.77
C ASN A 26 -8.90 -5.98 -4.49
N ASN A 27 -9.28 -7.18 -4.05
CA ASN A 27 -8.31 -8.26 -3.80
C ASN A 27 -7.59 -8.70 -5.07
N ASN A 28 -8.23 -8.62 -6.25
CA ASN A 28 -7.65 -9.09 -7.49
C ASN A 28 -6.36 -8.33 -7.85
N ASP A 29 -6.26 -7.05 -7.53
CA ASP A 29 -5.04 -6.27 -7.78
C ASP A 29 -3.90 -6.72 -6.86
N ILE A 30 -4.23 -7.05 -5.60
CA ILE A 30 -3.28 -7.58 -4.61
C ILE A 30 -2.80 -8.98 -5.02
N GLU A 31 -3.73 -9.84 -5.39
CA GLU A 31 -3.43 -11.21 -5.81
C GLU A 31 -2.50 -11.22 -7.04
N ASN A 32 -2.81 -10.39 -8.06
CA ASN A 32 -2.06 -10.36 -9.30
C ASN A 32 -0.72 -9.61 -9.23
N HIS A 33 -0.63 -8.56 -8.40
CA HIS A 33 0.52 -7.66 -8.41
C HIS A 33 1.43 -7.77 -7.18
N ILE A 34 0.96 -8.37 -6.08
CA ILE A 34 1.76 -8.60 -4.87
C ILE A 34 1.93 -10.10 -4.64
N LEU A 35 0.81 -10.83 -4.46
CA LEU A 35 0.85 -12.22 -4.02
C LEU A 35 1.42 -13.19 -5.05
N ARG A 36 1.15 -12.97 -6.33
CA ARG A 36 1.68 -13.80 -7.42
C ARG A 36 3.22 -13.90 -7.36
N SER A 37 3.87 -12.85 -6.89
CA SER A 37 5.33 -12.79 -6.73
C SER A 37 5.82 -13.43 -5.42
N LEU A 38 4.97 -13.51 -4.39
CA LEU A 38 5.28 -14.08 -3.08
C LEU A 38 5.08 -15.61 -3.02
N GLY A 39 4.23 -16.16 -3.89
CA GLY A 39 3.96 -17.60 -4.02
C GLY A 39 2.83 -18.12 -3.12
N GLU A 40 2.25 -19.28 -3.50
CA GLU A 40 1.03 -19.84 -2.89
C GLU A 40 1.14 -20.12 -1.38
N SER A 41 2.34 -20.47 -0.90
CA SER A 41 2.58 -20.73 0.52
C SER A 41 2.45 -19.47 1.38
N ILE A 42 2.76 -18.29 0.82
CA ILE A 42 2.58 -17.01 1.51
C ILE A 42 1.11 -16.58 1.48
N ILE A 43 0.39 -16.86 0.38
CA ILE A 43 -1.05 -16.57 0.25
C ILE A 43 -1.84 -17.28 1.34
N SER A 44 -1.63 -18.59 1.49
CA SER A 44 -2.32 -19.38 2.51
C SER A 44 -1.98 -18.93 3.94
N ARG A 45 -0.72 -18.51 4.18
CA ARG A 45 -0.31 -17.95 5.46
C ARG A 45 -1.01 -16.62 5.76
N VAL A 46 -1.01 -15.68 4.82
CA VAL A 46 -1.55 -14.34 5.07
C VAL A 46 -3.07 -14.35 5.32
N LYS A 47 -3.78 -15.31 4.71
CA LYS A 47 -5.20 -15.56 4.96
C LYS A 47 -5.48 -16.27 6.28
N LYS A 48 -4.45 -16.70 7.02
CA LYS A 48 -4.60 -17.34 8.33
C LYS A 48 -4.10 -16.42 9.44
N ASP A 49 -2.89 -15.89 9.25
CA ASP A 49 -2.20 -15.03 10.19
C ASP A 49 -1.51 -13.90 9.40
N SER A 50 -1.61 -12.67 9.90
CA SER A 50 -0.90 -11.55 9.30
C SER A 50 0.62 -11.78 9.37
N ILE A 51 1.35 -11.37 8.34
CA ILE A 51 2.81 -11.51 8.25
C ILE A 51 3.48 -10.15 8.24
N LYS A 52 4.76 -10.09 8.61
CA LYS A 52 5.58 -8.90 8.39
C LYS A 52 6.21 -8.92 7.00
N ILE A 53 6.13 -7.81 6.28
CA ILE A 53 6.84 -7.60 5.03
C ILE A 53 7.62 -6.29 5.08
N LYS A 54 8.64 -6.21 4.23
CA LYS A 54 9.41 -4.98 4.02
C LYS A 54 8.69 -4.07 3.04
N ILE A 55 8.74 -2.78 3.33
CA ILE A 55 8.26 -1.73 2.44
C ILE A 55 9.33 -0.65 2.24
N ASP A 56 9.59 -0.30 0.99
CA ASP A 56 10.49 0.77 0.58
C ASP A 56 9.66 2.02 0.27
N ASP A 57 9.91 3.10 1.02
CA ASP A 57 9.34 4.41 0.79
C ASP A 57 10.20 5.18 -0.22
N TYR A 58 9.70 5.30 -1.45
CA TYR A 58 10.39 5.96 -2.55
C TYR A 58 10.42 7.49 -2.39
N ASP A 59 9.57 8.06 -1.55
CA ASP A 59 9.56 9.50 -1.31
C ASP A 59 10.71 9.93 -0.40
N THR A 60 11.09 9.06 0.55
CA THR A 60 12.13 9.33 1.55
C THR A 60 13.40 8.52 1.36
N GLY A 61 13.38 7.47 0.53
CA GLY A 61 14.49 6.54 0.34
C GLY A 61 14.72 5.63 1.55
N SER A 62 13.70 5.42 2.39
CA SER A 62 13.81 4.62 3.62
C SER A 62 13.07 3.29 3.52
N GLN A 63 13.52 2.28 4.28
CA GLN A 63 12.91 0.96 4.35
C GLN A 63 12.36 0.71 5.75
N HIS A 64 11.18 0.10 5.83
CA HIS A 64 10.49 -0.19 7.08
C HIS A 64 9.78 -1.55 7.03
N GLU A 65 9.26 -1.99 8.17
CA GLU A 65 8.41 -3.17 8.26
C GLU A 65 6.94 -2.77 8.42
N VAL A 66 6.06 -3.47 7.69
CA VAL A 66 4.61 -3.35 7.81
C VAL A 66 3.97 -4.71 8.00
N THR A 67 2.76 -4.71 8.54
CA THR A 67 1.95 -5.92 8.64
C THR A 67 1.14 -6.08 7.37
N PHE A 68 1.17 -7.25 6.74
CA PHE A 68 0.30 -7.59 5.63
C PHE A 68 -0.62 -8.74 6.08
N GLY A 69 -1.93 -8.55 5.93
CA GLY A 69 -2.92 -9.47 6.46
C GLY A 69 -4.17 -9.56 5.61
N TYR A 70 -5.11 -10.38 6.08
CA TYR A 70 -6.43 -10.55 5.51
C TYR A 70 -7.49 -10.31 6.57
N ASN A 71 -8.46 -9.46 6.27
CA ASN A 71 -9.63 -9.25 7.11
C ASN A 71 -10.76 -10.18 6.63
N HIS A 72 -11.14 -11.12 7.49
CA HIS A 72 -12.19 -12.11 7.19
C HIS A 72 -13.60 -11.55 7.26
N GLU A 73 -13.82 -10.45 7.98
CA GLU A 73 -15.16 -9.85 8.09
C GLU A 73 -15.53 -9.09 6.82
N SER A 74 -14.58 -8.36 6.25
CA SER A 74 -14.75 -7.61 4.99
C SER A 74 -14.32 -8.39 3.75
N ASP A 75 -13.71 -9.57 3.93
CA ASP A 75 -13.11 -10.38 2.86
C ASP A 75 -12.09 -9.59 2.03
N THR A 76 -11.23 -8.80 2.69
CA THR A 76 -10.25 -7.93 2.02
C THR A 76 -8.84 -8.06 2.58
N TYR A 77 -7.83 -7.91 1.72
CA TYR A 77 -6.45 -7.74 2.17
C TYR A 77 -6.24 -6.36 2.82
N TYR A 78 -5.24 -6.26 3.69
CA TYR A 78 -4.85 -5.00 4.32
C TYR A 78 -3.33 -4.86 4.52
N ILE A 79 -2.85 -3.62 4.58
CA ILE A 79 -1.54 -3.26 5.13
C ILE A 79 -1.73 -2.48 6.43
N GLY A 80 -1.23 -3.02 7.53
CA GLY A 80 -1.23 -2.39 8.85
C GLY A 80 0.14 -1.86 9.23
N SER A 81 0.17 -0.98 10.23
CA SER A 81 1.39 -0.33 10.74
C SER A 81 2.12 0.52 9.70
N LEU A 82 1.43 1.00 8.66
CA LEU A 82 2.02 1.87 7.64
C LEU A 82 2.09 3.32 8.18
N TRP A 83 3.22 3.66 8.79
CA TRP A 83 3.44 4.94 9.48
C TRP A 83 3.10 6.16 8.62
N ARG A 84 3.38 6.08 7.31
CA ARG A 84 3.20 7.19 6.38
C ARG A 84 1.75 7.67 6.30
N LEU A 85 0.77 6.78 6.46
CA LEU A 85 -0.65 7.17 6.38
C LEU A 85 -1.08 8.16 7.47
N LYS A 86 -0.39 8.17 8.62
CA LYS A 86 -0.68 9.10 9.72
C LYS A 86 -0.37 10.56 9.36
N GLU A 87 0.49 10.75 8.37
CA GLU A 87 0.96 12.05 7.88
C GLU A 87 0.16 12.53 6.66
N LEU A 88 -0.65 11.65 6.05
CA LEU A 88 -1.41 11.94 4.86
C LEU A 88 -2.82 12.43 5.18
N ALA A 89 -3.37 13.21 4.25
CA ALA A 89 -4.71 13.77 4.33
C ALA A 89 -5.69 13.02 3.44
N ALA A 90 -6.97 13.15 3.77
CA ALA A 90 -8.04 12.77 2.85
C ALA A 90 -7.86 13.51 1.51
N GLY A 91 -7.93 12.75 0.41
CA GLY A 91 -7.72 13.21 -0.96
C GLY A 91 -6.29 13.01 -1.49
N ASP A 92 -5.33 12.62 -0.65
CA ASP A 92 -4.01 12.18 -1.11
C ASP A 92 -4.16 10.86 -1.88
N GLU A 93 -3.41 10.72 -2.97
CA GLU A 93 -3.32 9.50 -3.76
C GLU A 93 -1.98 8.83 -3.50
N ILE A 94 -2.03 7.55 -3.10
CA ILE A 94 -0.85 6.72 -2.89
C ILE A 94 -0.73 5.67 -3.99
N GLY A 95 0.51 5.23 -4.22
CA GLY A 95 0.87 4.19 -5.16
C GLY A 95 1.61 3.07 -4.45
N LEU A 96 1.28 1.85 -4.81
CA LEU A 96 1.94 0.64 -4.36
C LEU A 96 2.29 -0.26 -5.55
N PHE A 97 3.45 -0.91 -5.48
CA PHE A 97 3.78 -2.04 -6.33
C PHE A 97 4.73 -2.97 -5.59
N TYR A 98 4.78 -4.24 -5.98
CA TYR A 98 5.76 -5.18 -5.46
C TYR A 98 6.95 -5.27 -6.41
N ASP A 99 8.16 -5.08 -5.91
CA ASP A 99 9.39 -5.29 -6.67
C ASP A 99 9.86 -6.75 -6.48
N PRO A 100 9.79 -7.59 -7.53
CA PRO A 100 10.21 -8.99 -7.42
C PRO A 100 11.73 -9.17 -7.27
N ILE A 101 12.54 -8.16 -7.59
CA ILE A 101 14.00 -8.23 -7.49
C ILE A 101 14.42 -7.99 -6.04
N SER A 102 13.99 -6.88 -5.45
CA SER A 102 14.27 -6.56 -4.04
C SER A 102 13.41 -7.36 -3.05
N LYS A 103 12.31 -7.95 -3.52
CA LYS A 103 11.29 -8.67 -2.75
C LYS A 103 10.57 -7.79 -1.71
N ASN A 104 10.48 -6.50 -1.98
CA ASN A 104 9.85 -5.52 -1.11
C ASN A 104 8.57 -4.97 -1.75
N LEU A 105 7.63 -4.57 -0.90
CA LEU A 105 6.57 -3.67 -1.32
C LEU A 105 7.18 -2.26 -1.49
N CYS A 106 6.74 -1.50 -2.48
CA CYS A 106 7.21 -0.15 -2.72
C CYS A 106 6.04 0.83 -2.59
N PHE A 107 6.29 1.97 -1.96
CA PHE A 107 5.30 3.00 -1.66
C PHE A 107 5.74 4.37 -2.16
N SER A 108 4.80 5.18 -2.63
CA SER A 108 4.98 6.62 -2.88
C SER A 108 3.65 7.37 -2.82
N VAL A 109 3.68 8.64 -2.42
CA VAL A 109 2.55 9.57 -2.59
C VAL A 109 2.58 10.10 -4.03
N LEU A 110 1.60 9.69 -4.83
CA LEU A 110 1.51 10.05 -6.25
C LEU A 110 0.97 11.45 -6.47
N LYS A 111 0.03 11.85 -5.62
CA LYS A 111 -0.62 13.16 -5.70
C LYS A 111 -1.07 13.59 -4.33
N GLN A 112 -0.71 14.80 -3.95
CA GLN A 112 -1.26 15.41 -2.74
C GLN A 112 -2.64 15.99 -3.02
N ALA A 113 -3.53 15.87 -2.04
CA ALA A 113 -4.79 16.58 -1.98
C ALA A 113 -4.50 18.07 -2.22
N LYS A 114 -5.33 18.73 -3.02
CA LYS A 114 -5.25 20.18 -3.10
C LYS A 114 -5.58 20.70 -1.71
N SER A 115 -4.59 21.28 -1.03
CA SER A 115 -4.87 22.07 0.16
C SER A 115 -5.88 23.12 -0.26
N CYS A 116 -7.08 23.06 0.31
CA CYS A 116 -7.96 24.21 0.30
C CYS A 116 -7.23 25.22 1.19
N LEU A 117 -6.37 26.04 0.57
CA LEU A 117 -5.80 27.22 1.21
C LEU A 117 -6.99 28.11 1.56
N ILE A 118 -7.56 27.89 2.75
CA ILE A 118 -8.37 28.91 3.39
C ILE A 118 -7.38 30.04 3.64
N LYS A 119 -7.34 31.00 2.71
CA LYS A 119 -6.72 32.30 2.95
C LYS A 119 -7.44 32.87 4.17
N LYS A 120 -6.77 32.83 5.32
CA LYS A 120 -7.12 33.67 6.46
C LYS A 120 -6.73 35.10 6.14
#